data_AF-A0A7C6HVL5-F1
#
_entry.id   AF-A0A7C6HVL5-F1
#
_cell.length_a   1.000
_cell.length_b   1.000
_cell.length_c   1.000
_cell.angle_alpha   90.00
_cell.angle_beta   90.00
_cell.angle_gamma   90.00
#
_symmetry.space_group_name_H-M   'P 1'
#
loop_
_entity.id
_entity.type
_entity.pdbx_description
1 polymer ?
#
loop_
_entity_poly.entity_id
_entity_poly.type
_entity_poly.pdbx_seq_one_letter_code
_entity_poly.pdbx_strand_id
1 'polypeptide(L)'
;MYERFGGESMPIDSSYDAYTSGRLRIGGLASGLDVDSIIQDLMRVEQMKVDRIKQERQLVEWRKEAYRDITNLLRAFQDELFNVLKTDTYMLSSNTYKTFSVTSSAEEYVTATANASAMEGSYTITKIESLATPTIIKGLTWVFPEGRSLDSTLEQLALVAEDGRSEFSINGVGFLIGTPAEGGELPGDTVVIDPAKTTMRQFMNLIN
;
A
#
# COMPACT_ATOMS: atom_id res chain seq x y z
N MET A 1 -20.88 11.14 3.22
CA MET A 1 -21.39 10.07 4.09
C MET A 1 -21.33 10.55 5.54
N TYR A 2 -22.37 11.25 5.98
CA TYR A 2 -22.55 11.72 7.36
C TYR A 2 -23.85 11.09 7.83
N GLU A 3 -23.79 9.91 8.44
CA GLU A 3 -24.96 9.28 9.07
C GLU A 3 -24.50 8.10 9.94
N ARG A 4 -23.92 8.43 11.10
CA ARG A 4 -23.84 7.48 12.22
C ARG A 4 -23.63 8.17 13.57
N PHE A 5 -24.34 9.28 13.78
CA PHE A 5 -24.62 9.77 15.13
C PHE A 5 -25.97 9.21 15.55
N GLY A 6 -26.00 7.89 15.78
CA GLY A 6 -27.09 7.26 16.54
C GLY A 6 -26.84 7.58 18.00
N GLY A 7 -27.47 8.66 18.47
CA GLY A 7 -27.38 9.12 19.84
C GLY A 7 -27.97 8.09 20.79
N GLU A 8 -27.12 7.50 21.61
CA GLU A 8 -27.49 7.11 22.96
C GLU A 8 -26.72 8.03 23.91
N SER A 9 -27.22 9.26 24.00
CA SER A 9 -26.99 10.09 25.16
C SER A 9 -27.53 9.32 26.36
N MET A 10 -26.65 8.83 27.23
CA MET A 10 -27.13 8.28 28.51
C MET A 10 -27.85 9.40 29.26
N PRO A 11 -29.10 9.19 29.70
CA PRO A 11 -29.78 10.17 30.53
C PRO A 11 -28.98 10.33 31.82
N ILE A 12 -28.52 11.56 32.08
CA ILE A 12 -28.10 11.96 33.41
C ILE A 12 -29.39 12.08 34.21
N ASP A 13 -29.82 10.98 34.83
CA ASP A 13 -30.91 11.04 35.79
C ASP A 13 -30.40 11.75 37.05
N SER A 14 -30.65 13.05 37.10
CA SER A 14 -30.53 13.85 38.31
C SER A 14 -31.84 13.75 39.09
N SER A 15 -32.16 12.55 39.58
CA SER A 15 -33.23 12.36 40.56
C SER A 15 -32.73 12.88 41.92
N TYR A 16 -32.98 14.16 42.18
CA TYR A 16 -32.99 14.67 43.54
C TYR A 16 -34.20 14.03 44.25
N ASP A 17 -34.00 12.85 44.82
CA ASP A 17 -34.98 12.27 45.73
C ASP A 17 -35.04 13.14 47.00
N ALA A 18 -36.07 13.99 47.04
CA ALA A 18 -36.44 14.69 48.25
C ALA A 18 -36.87 13.65 49.28
N TYR A 19 -35.98 13.38 50.24
CA TYR A 19 -36.29 12.59 51.44
C TYR A 19 -37.46 13.24 52.18
N THR A 20 -38.67 12.78 51.89
CA THR A 20 -39.81 12.95 52.77
C THR A 20 -39.44 12.30 54.09
N SER A 21 -39.41 13.11 55.15
CA SER A 21 -39.13 12.68 56.52
C SER A 21 -40.30 11.83 57.02
N GLY A 22 -40.35 10.59 56.58
CA GLY A 22 -41.17 9.54 57.17
C GLY A 22 -40.72 9.35 58.60
N ARG A 23 -41.56 9.78 59.55
CA ARG A 23 -41.42 9.52 60.98
C ARG A 23 -41.04 8.05 61.21
N LEU A 24 -39.82 7.82 61.70
CA LEU A 24 -39.42 6.54 62.28
C LEU A 24 -40.28 6.28 63.52
N ARG A 25 -41.41 5.60 63.32
CA ARG A 25 -42.19 5.02 64.41
C ARG A 25 -41.52 3.69 64.79
N ILE A 26 -40.74 3.75 65.87
CA ILE A 26 -40.25 2.57 66.57
C ILE A 26 -41.45 1.95 67.32
N GLY A 27 -42.07 0.95 66.70
CA GLY A 27 -43.02 0.04 67.34
C GLY A 27 -42.25 -1.06 68.06
N GLY A 28 -42.56 -1.24 69.34
CA GLY A 28 -41.79 -2.08 70.26
C GLY A 28 -41.74 -3.58 69.94
N LEU A 29 -40.62 -4.17 70.36
CA LEU A 29 -40.50 -5.51 70.96
C LEU A 29 -41.23 -6.67 70.24
N ALA A 30 -40.82 -6.97 69.01
CA ALA A 30 -40.86 -8.32 68.46
C ALA A 30 -39.51 -8.59 67.80
N SER A 31 -38.68 -9.40 68.46
CA SER A 31 -37.34 -9.77 68.04
C SER A 31 -37.38 -10.58 66.74
N GLY A 32 -37.44 -9.88 65.62
CA GLY A 32 -36.93 -10.32 64.33
C GLY A 32 -36.01 -9.20 63.88
N LEU A 33 -34.73 -9.26 64.28
CA LEU A 33 -33.69 -8.55 63.54
C LEU A 33 -33.85 -9.03 62.10
N ASP A 34 -34.35 -8.18 61.22
CA ASP A 34 -34.47 -8.44 59.79
C ASP A 34 -33.07 -8.37 59.19
N VAL A 35 -32.30 -9.42 59.49
CA VAL A 35 -30.93 -9.58 59.03
C VAL A 35 -30.91 -9.65 57.51
N ASP A 36 -31.97 -10.16 56.87
CA ASP A 36 -32.08 -10.23 55.42
C ASP A 36 -32.19 -8.85 54.77
N SER A 37 -32.98 -7.91 55.31
CA SER A 37 -33.01 -6.54 54.76
C SER A 37 -31.72 -5.77 55.01
N ILE A 38 -31.09 -5.94 56.18
CA ILE A 38 -29.78 -5.34 56.48
C ILE A 38 -28.70 -5.89 55.53
N ILE A 39 -28.69 -7.19 55.27
CA ILE A 39 -27.77 -7.83 54.31
C ILE A 39 -28.04 -7.33 52.89
N GLN A 40 -29.31 -7.25 52.47
CA GLN A 40 -29.67 -6.74 51.15
C GLN A 40 -29.25 -5.27 50.95
N ASP A 41 -29.41 -4.43 51.97
CA ASP A 41 -28.98 -3.03 51.90
C ASP A 41 -27.44 -2.91 51.88
N LEU A 42 -26.72 -3.75 52.64
CA LEU A 42 -25.25 -3.79 52.59
C LEU A 42 -24.75 -4.28 51.21
N MET A 43 -25.40 -5.30 50.66
CA MET A 43 -25.12 -5.82 49.32
C MET A 43 -25.39 -4.76 48.25
N ARG A 44 -26.47 -3.97 48.37
CA ARG A 44 -26.76 -2.86 47.47
C ARG A 44 -25.66 -1.80 47.51
N VAL A 45 -25.18 -1.43 48.70
CA VAL A 45 -24.07 -0.47 48.87
C VAL A 45 -22.78 -1.01 48.23
N GLU A 46 -22.47 -2.28 48.40
CA GLU A 46 -21.28 -2.88 47.79
C GLU A 46 -21.42 -3.00 46.26
N GLN A 47 -22.61 -3.35 45.76
CA GLN A 47 -22.95 -3.34 44.34
C GLN A 47 -22.79 -1.95 43.72
N MET A 48 -23.23 -0.89 44.42
CA MET A 48 -23.05 0.49 43.98
C MET A 48 -21.56 0.87 43.84
N LYS A 49 -20.68 0.42 44.75
CA LYS A 49 -19.24 0.64 44.60
C LYS A 49 -18.68 -0.08 43.38
N VAL A 50 -19.10 -1.32 43.16
CA VAL A 50 -18.70 -2.11 41.98
C VAL A 50 -19.17 -1.42 40.69
N ASP A 51 -20.41 -0.93 40.65
CA ASP A 51 -20.97 -0.26 39.49
C ASP A 51 -20.27 1.08 39.22
N ARG A 52 -19.88 1.81 40.27
CA ARG A 52 -19.03 3.01 40.14
C ARG A 52 -17.69 2.69 39.48
N ILE A 53 -17.01 1.63 39.92
CA ILE A 53 -15.73 1.20 39.31
C ILE A 53 -15.93 0.78 37.85
N LYS A 54 -17.03 0.10 37.52
CA LYS A 54 -17.36 -0.25 36.13
C LYS A 54 -17.60 0.99 35.26
N GLN A 55 -18.32 1.99 35.77
CA GLN A 55 -18.55 3.26 35.08
C GLN A 55 -17.24 4.03 34.87
N GLU A 56 -16.38 4.10 35.89
CA GLU A 56 -15.06 4.73 35.80
C GLU A 56 -14.18 4.01 34.76
N ARG A 57 -14.21 2.66 34.73
CA ARG A 57 -13.53 1.87 33.72
C ARG A 57 -14.05 2.16 32.31
N GLN A 58 -15.37 2.18 32.11
CA GLN A 58 -15.98 2.48 30.82
C GLN A 58 -15.58 3.86 30.31
N LEU A 59 -15.54 4.85 31.20
CA LEU A 59 -15.14 6.21 30.89
C LEU A 59 -13.67 6.28 30.45
N VAL A 60 -12.78 5.53 31.12
CA VAL A 60 -11.37 5.40 30.72
C VAL A 60 -11.24 4.70 29.37
N GLU A 61 -12.03 3.66 29.12
CA GLU A 61 -12.05 2.95 27.83
C GLU A 61 -12.50 3.89 26.69
N TRP A 62 -13.58 4.66 26.86
CA TRP A 62 -14.01 5.65 25.87
C TRP A 62 -12.99 6.76 25.64
N ARG A 63 -12.33 7.25 26.70
CA ARG A 63 -11.23 8.23 26.55
C ARG A 63 -10.11 7.64 25.71
N LYS A 64 -9.71 6.40 25.99
CA LYS A 64 -8.66 5.71 25.25
C LYS A 64 -9.04 5.52 23.78
N GLU A 65 -10.27 5.14 23.49
CA GLU A 65 -10.78 4.99 22.13
C GLU A 65 -10.74 6.32 21.37
N ALA A 66 -11.25 7.40 21.97
CA ALA A 66 -11.18 8.74 21.40
C ALA A 66 -9.74 9.20 21.11
N TYR A 67 -8.79 8.92 22.00
CA TYR A 67 -7.37 9.22 21.75
C TYR A 67 -6.80 8.42 20.57
N ARG A 68 -7.18 7.14 20.43
CA ARG A 68 -6.75 6.30 19.31
C ARG A 68 -7.32 6.81 17.98
N ASP A 69 -8.57 7.22 17.97
CA ASP A 69 -9.22 7.75 16.77
C ASP A 69 -8.57 9.06 16.31
N ILE A 70 -8.29 9.99 17.23
CA ILE A 70 -7.57 11.23 16.93
C ILE A 70 -6.16 10.91 16.39
N THR A 71 -5.47 9.96 17.00
CA THR A 71 -4.13 9.55 16.55
C THR A 71 -4.17 8.94 15.15
N ASN A 72 -5.15 8.09 14.86
CA ASN A 72 -5.33 7.49 13.55
C ASN A 72 -5.68 8.55 12.50
N LEU A 73 -6.54 9.51 12.82
CA LEU A 73 -6.87 10.63 11.95
C LEU A 73 -5.64 11.47 11.62
N LEU A 74 -4.83 11.79 12.63
CA LEU A 74 -3.60 12.57 12.44
C LEU A 74 -2.57 11.81 11.60
N ARG A 75 -2.43 10.50 11.81
CA ARG A 75 -1.56 9.65 10.98
C ARG A 75 -2.06 9.62 9.54
N ALA A 76 -3.35 9.44 9.30
CA ALA A 76 -3.91 9.46 7.95
C ALA A 76 -3.68 10.81 7.25
N PHE A 77 -3.88 11.92 7.97
CA PHE A 77 -3.60 13.26 7.45
C PHE A 77 -2.11 13.45 7.08
N GLN A 78 -1.21 13.02 7.96
CA GLN A 78 0.23 13.06 7.70
C GLN A 78 0.61 12.18 6.50
N ASP A 79 0.10 10.94 6.45
CA ASP A 79 0.38 9.98 5.40
C ASP A 79 -0.20 10.39 4.05
N GLU A 80 -1.22 11.23 4.01
CA GLU A 80 -1.83 11.74 2.78
C GLU A 80 -1.10 12.98 2.26
N LEU A 81 -0.84 13.96 3.13
CA LEU A 81 -0.39 15.29 2.69
C LEU A 81 1.12 15.51 2.84
N PHE A 82 1.79 14.73 3.70
CA PHE A 82 3.22 14.90 4.01
C PHE A 82 4.05 13.67 3.67
N ASN A 83 3.47 12.67 3.00
CA ASN A 83 4.21 11.54 2.49
C ASN A 83 4.88 11.88 1.15
N VAL A 84 6.21 11.90 1.15
CA VAL A 84 7.03 12.21 -0.03
C VAL A 84 6.79 11.22 -1.19
N LEU A 85 6.38 9.98 -0.88
CA LEU A 85 6.09 8.96 -1.89
C LEU A 85 4.76 9.22 -2.62
N LYS A 86 3.88 10.06 -2.07
CA LYS A 86 2.61 10.46 -2.72
C LYS A 86 2.80 11.78 -3.46
N THR A 87 3.52 11.75 -4.57
CA THR A 87 3.95 12.95 -5.29
C THR A 87 2.78 13.86 -5.73
N ASP A 88 1.59 13.30 -5.95
CA ASP A 88 0.39 14.03 -6.38
C ASP A 88 -0.30 14.82 -5.25
N THR A 89 -0.26 14.31 -4.01
CA THR A 89 -0.93 14.91 -2.85
C THR A 89 0.05 15.55 -1.86
N TYR A 90 1.35 15.32 -2.03
CA TYR A 90 2.38 15.87 -1.17
C TYR A 90 2.38 17.39 -1.23
N MET A 91 1.92 18.04 -0.16
CA MET A 91 1.70 19.49 -0.13
C MET A 91 2.98 20.30 -0.23
N LEU A 92 4.15 19.73 0.08
CA LEU A 92 5.41 20.44 -0.09
C LEU A 92 6.03 20.24 -1.49
N SER A 93 5.36 19.46 -2.35
CA SER A 93 5.76 19.27 -3.74
C SER A 93 5.32 20.45 -4.62
N SER A 94 6.21 20.92 -5.48
CA SER A 94 5.84 21.87 -6.54
C SER A 94 4.81 21.29 -7.53
N ASN A 95 4.75 19.96 -7.69
CA ASN A 95 3.78 19.29 -8.58
C ASN A 95 2.33 19.56 -8.20
N THR A 96 2.04 19.70 -6.90
CA THR A 96 0.69 19.90 -6.38
C THR A 96 0.11 21.27 -6.75
N TYR A 97 0.96 22.29 -6.91
CA TYR A 97 0.52 23.67 -7.15
C TYR A 97 0.85 24.19 -8.54
N LYS A 98 1.91 23.67 -9.16
CA LYS A 98 2.37 24.11 -10.47
C LYS A 98 1.89 23.15 -11.55
N THR A 99 0.57 23.17 -11.76
CA THR A 99 -0.12 22.36 -12.77
C THR A 99 -0.22 23.13 -14.08
N PHE A 100 0.10 22.48 -15.19
CA PHE A 100 -0.01 23.07 -16.52
C PHE A 100 -1.13 22.41 -17.31
N SER A 101 -1.96 23.21 -17.97
CA SER A 101 -2.87 22.73 -19.00
C SER A 101 -2.13 22.72 -20.33
N VAL A 102 -2.05 21.56 -20.97
CA VAL A 102 -1.40 21.39 -22.27
C VAL A 102 -2.48 21.12 -23.30
N THR A 103 -2.54 21.97 -24.32
CA THR A 103 -3.43 21.78 -25.47
C THR A 103 -2.58 21.57 -26.72
N SER A 104 -2.94 20.57 -27.51
CA SER A 104 -2.30 20.29 -28.80
C SER A 104 -3.28 20.58 -29.92
N SER A 105 -2.81 21.22 -30.99
CA SER A 105 -3.62 21.41 -32.20
C SER A 105 -3.86 20.09 -32.97
N ALA A 106 -3.11 19.04 -32.64
CA ALA A 106 -3.09 17.77 -33.36
C ALA A 106 -2.94 16.59 -32.38
N GLU A 107 -3.87 16.46 -31.44
CA GLU A 107 -3.85 15.42 -30.38
C GLU A 107 -3.79 13.98 -30.90
N GLU A 108 -4.29 13.71 -32.11
CA GLU A 108 -4.22 12.39 -32.75
C GLU A 108 -2.78 11.96 -33.07
N TYR A 109 -1.89 12.92 -33.32
CA TYR A 109 -0.51 12.65 -33.76
C TYR A 109 0.51 12.90 -32.64
N VAL A 110 0.29 13.94 -31.84
CA VAL A 110 1.19 14.31 -30.74
C VAL A 110 0.39 14.80 -29.54
N THR A 111 0.55 14.07 -28.45
CA THR A 111 0.11 14.47 -27.11
C THR A 111 1.32 14.88 -26.28
N ALA A 112 1.16 15.89 -25.43
CA ALA A 112 2.19 16.30 -24.49
C ALA A 112 1.58 16.47 -23.10
N THR A 113 2.38 16.13 -22.08
CA THR A 113 2.05 16.31 -20.67
C THR A 113 3.14 17.13 -20.03
N ALA A 114 2.77 18.12 -19.22
CA ALA A 114 3.73 18.99 -18.53
C ALA A 114 3.77 18.64 -17.04
N ASN A 115 4.99 18.57 -16.49
CA ASN A 115 5.22 18.45 -15.04
C ASN A 115 5.50 19.86 -14.44
N ALA A 116 5.68 19.97 -13.12
CA ALA A 116 5.93 21.28 -12.50
C ALA A 116 7.23 21.96 -12.96
N SER A 117 8.18 21.21 -13.50
CA SER A 117 9.43 21.76 -14.02
C SER A 117 9.28 22.30 -15.45
N ALA A 118 8.15 22.07 -16.11
CA ALA A 118 7.90 22.58 -17.45
C ALA A 118 7.93 24.12 -17.47
N MET A 119 8.40 24.66 -18.61
CA MET A 119 8.41 26.08 -18.88
C MET A 119 7.17 26.45 -19.70
N GLU A 120 6.46 27.48 -19.25
CA GLU A 120 5.29 28.01 -19.94
C GLU A 120 5.69 28.55 -21.32
N GLY A 121 4.92 28.19 -22.34
CA GLY A 121 5.16 28.66 -23.70
C GLY A 121 4.38 27.87 -24.75
N SER A 122 4.37 28.41 -25.97
CA SER A 122 3.88 27.70 -27.15
C SER A 122 5.03 27.01 -27.86
N TYR A 123 4.90 25.71 -28.09
CA TYR A 123 5.90 24.90 -28.78
C TYR A 123 5.36 24.50 -30.15
N THR A 124 6.09 24.85 -31.22
CA THR A 124 5.71 24.52 -32.59
C THR A 124 6.50 23.31 -33.07
N ILE A 125 5.80 22.21 -33.38
CA ILE A 125 6.38 21.03 -34.00
C ILE A 125 6.07 21.10 -35.49
N THR A 126 7.08 21.43 -36.30
CA THR A 126 6.89 21.61 -37.75
C THR A 126 6.83 20.28 -38.50
N LYS A 127 7.62 19.29 -38.08
CA LYS A 127 7.73 17.99 -38.75
C LYS A 127 8.23 16.91 -37.80
N ILE A 128 7.68 15.71 -37.95
CA ILE A 128 8.21 14.48 -37.35
C ILE A 128 8.88 13.69 -38.47
N GLU A 129 10.19 13.45 -38.38
CA GLU A 129 10.95 12.80 -39.45
C GLU A 129 10.90 11.28 -39.37
N SER A 130 10.92 10.72 -38.16
CA SER A 130 10.87 9.29 -37.92
C SER A 130 10.28 8.99 -36.55
N LEU A 131 9.63 7.83 -36.43
CA LEU A 131 9.19 7.29 -35.15
C LEU A 131 10.23 6.31 -34.64
N ALA A 132 10.45 6.33 -33.32
CA ALA A 132 11.22 5.27 -32.68
C ALA A 132 10.49 3.93 -32.88
N THR A 133 11.21 2.93 -33.39
CA THR A 133 10.70 1.57 -33.53
C THR A 133 11.56 0.65 -32.66
N PRO A 134 10.97 -0.36 -32.03
CA PRO A 134 11.75 -1.33 -31.28
C PRO A 134 12.66 -2.11 -32.23
N THR A 135 13.88 -2.38 -31.79
CA THR A 135 14.77 -3.30 -32.50
C THR A 135 14.20 -4.71 -32.39
N ILE A 136 13.87 -5.33 -33.52
CA ILE A 136 13.35 -6.69 -33.57
C ILE A 136 14.35 -7.58 -34.30
N ILE A 137 14.96 -8.51 -33.56
CA ILE A 137 15.81 -9.57 -34.12
C ILE A 137 14.94 -10.82 -34.28
N LYS A 138 14.82 -11.31 -35.51
CA LYS A 138 14.10 -12.55 -35.84
C LYS A 138 15.08 -13.58 -36.34
N GLY A 139 14.88 -14.84 -35.96
CA GLY A 139 15.57 -15.95 -36.59
C GLY A 139 15.28 -16.00 -38.08
N LEU A 140 16.25 -16.48 -38.87
CA LEU A 140 16.14 -16.62 -40.32
C LEU A 140 14.98 -17.54 -40.74
N THR A 141 14.62 -18.49 -39.87
CA THR A 141 13.49 -19.40 -40.06
C THR A 141 12.69 -19.54 -38.76
N TRP A 142 11.36 -19.69 -38.88
CA TRP A 142 10.44 -19.90 -37.75
C TRP A 142 10.27 -21.37 -37.39
N VAL A 143 11.16 -22.23 -37.86
CA VAL A 143 11.04 -23.69 -37.77
C VAL A 143 12.25 -24.21 -37.03
N PHE A 144 12.00 -24.86 -35.89
CA PHE A 144 13.02 -25.65 -35.22
C PHE A 144 13.49 -26.77 -36.16
N PRO A 145 14.78 -27.10 -36.21
CA PRO A 145 15.25 -28.28 -36.93
C PRO A 145 14.44 -29.52 -36.52
N GLU A 146 14.30 -30.51 -37.41
CA GLU A 146 13.47 -31.69 -37.14
C GLU A 146 13.78 -32.32 -35.77
N GLY A 147 12.73 -32.54 -34.98
CA GLY A 147 12.85 -33.11 -33.62
C GLY A 147 13.32 -32.15 -32.53
N ARG A 148 13.56 -30.87 -32.84
CA ARG A 148 13.91 -29.84 -31.84
C ARG A 148 12.68 -29.06 -31.38
N SER A 149 12.76 -28.49 -30.18
CA SER A 149 11.69 -27.69 -29.59
C SER A 149 12.24 -26.60 -28.68
N LEU A 150 11.36 -25.84 -28.03
CA LEU A 150 11.74 -24.86 -27.00
C LEU A 150 12.49 -25.50 -25.81
N ASP A 151 12.33 -26.81 -25.61
CA ASP A 151 12.96 -27.56 -24.53
C ASP A 151 14.33 -28.13 -24.96
N SER A 152 14.74 -27.93 -26.22
CA SER A 152 16.10 -28.20 -26.68
C SER A 152 17.09 -27.15 -26.13
N THR A 153 18.34 -27.56 -25.89
CA THR A 153 19.40 -26.67 -25.38
C THR A 153 19.89 -25.69 -26.45
N LEU A 154 20.53 -24.59 -26.04
CA LEU A 154 21.05 -23.59 -26.99
C LEU A 154 22.14 -24.17 -27.90
N GLU A 155 22.97 -25.06 -27.36
CA GLU A 155 23.97 -25.82 -28.13
C GLU A 155 23.30 -26.72 -29.17
N GLN A 156 22.23 -27.42 -28.78
CA GLN A 156 21.44 -28.28 -29.66
C GLN A 156 20.75 -27.52 -30.80
N LEU A 157 20.50 -26.22 -30.59
CA LEU A 157 19.92 -25.31 -31.56
C LEU A 157 20.98 -24.54 -32.36
N ALA A 158 22.27 -24.82 -32.13
CA ALA A 158 23.39 -24.16 -32.78
C ALA A 158 23.33 -22.62 -32.67
N LEU A 159 22.89 -22.10 -31.52
CA LEU A 159 22.82 -20.65 -31.25
C LEU A 159 24.18 -20.06 -30.83
N VAL A 160 25.21 -20.91 -30.78
CA VAL A 160 26.58 -20.54 -30.45
C VAL A 160 27.39 -20.50 -31.75
N ALA A 161 28.20 -19.46 -31.94
CA ALA A 161 29.11 -19.38 -33.06
C ALA A 161 30.19 -20.49 -33.02
N GLU A 162 30.90 -20.71 -34.12
CA GLU A 162 31.92 -21.78 -34.25
C GLU A 162 33.06 -21.66 -33.23
N ASP A 163 33.30 -20.46 -32.72
CA ASP A 163 34.28 -20.16 -31.66
C ASP A 163 33.74 -20.45 -30.25
N GLY A 164 32.52 -20.94 -30.12
CA GLY A 164 31.89 -21.26 -28.85
C GLY A 164 31.34 -20.05 -28.08
N ARG A 165 31.25 -18.86 -28.71
CA ARG A 165 30.81 -17.63 -28.04
C ARG A 165 29.82 -16.83 -28.87
N SER A 166 28.70 -16.44 -28.27
CA SER A 166 27.79 -15.44 -28.81
C SER A 166 27.54 -14.35 -27.76
N GLU A 167 27.77 -13.09 -28.11
CA GLU A 167 27.55 -11.96 -27.20
C GLU A 167 26.59 -10.94 -27.81
N PHE A 168 25.66 -10.44 -27.01
CA PHE A 168 24.78 -9.34 -27.37
C PHE A 168 24.44 -8.50 -26.13
N SER A 169 23.93 -7.30 -26.32
CA SER A 169 23.46 -6.46 -25.21
C SER A 169 22.06 -5.91 -25.46
N ILE A 170 21.26 -5.84 -24.39
CA ILE A 170 19.92 -5.26 -24.39
C ILE A 170 19.88 -4.21 -23.28
N ASN A 171 19.58 -2.96 -23.63
CA ASN A 171 19.49 -1.83 -22.70
C ASN A 171 20.73 -1.64 -21.79
N GLY A 172 21.92 -1.98 -22.29
CA GLY A 172 23.18 -1.89 -21.54
C GLY A 172 23.55 -3.11 -20.70
N VAL A 173 22.66 -4.11 -20.61
CA VAL A 173 22.96 -5.42 -20.00
C VAL A 173 23.58 -6.33 -21.04
N GLY A 174 24.74 -6.91 -20.74
CA GLY A 174 25.43 -7.87 -21.60
C GLY A 174 24.91 -9.29 -21.41
N PHE A 175 24.86 -10.06 -22.48
CA PHE A 175 24.52 -11.48 -22.47
C PHE A 175 25.61 -12.23 -23.22
N LEU A 176 26.27 -13.16 -22.53
CA LEU A 176 27.29 -14.02 -23.10
C LEU A 176 26.78 -15.45 -23.08
N ILE A 177 26.65 -16.05 -24.25
CA ILE A 177 26.37 -17.48 -24.44
C ILE A 177 27.70 -18.17 -24.69
N GLY A 178 28.08 -19.10 -23.81
CA GLY A 178 29.35 -19.81 -23.87
C GLY A 178 30.27 -19.47 -22.69
N THR A 179 31.56 -19.71 -22.88
CA THR A 179 32.58 -19.41 -21.86
C THR A 179 33.16 -18.01 -22.03
N PRO A 180 33.38 -17.26 -20.93
CA PRO A 180 34.07 -15.97 -21.00
C PRO A 180 35.49 -16.16 -21.51
N ALA A 181 36.02 -15.17 -22.23
CA ALA A 181 37.41 -15.20 -22.70
C ALA A 181 38.37 -15.24 -21.50
N GLU A 182 39.41 -16.08 -21.57
CA GLU A 182 40.44 -16.14 -20.54
C GLU A 182 41.09 -14.75 -20.38
N GLY A 183 40.93 -14.15 -19.19
CA GLY A 183 41.48 -12.83 -18.85
C GLY A 183 40.68 -11.62 -19.33
N GLY A 184 39.50 -11.81 -19.93
CA GLY A 184 38.60 -10.71 -20.29
C GLY A 184 37.74 -10.29 -19.09
N GLU A 185 37.84 -9.03 -18.68
CA GLU A 185 36.92 -8.45 -17.71
C GLU A 185 35.54 -8.34 -18.37
N LEU A 186 34.54 -9.03 -17.80
CA LEU A 186 33.16 -8.90 -18.27
C LEU A 186 32.65 -7.51 -17.92
N PRO A 187 31.95 -6.81 -18.84
CA PRO A 187 31.26 -5.58 -18.48
C PRO A 187 30.30 -5.86 -17.32
N GLY A 188 30.23 -4.94 -16.35
CA GLY A 188 29.68 -5.18 -15.00
C GLY A 188 28.40 -6.02 -14.95
N ASP A 189 27.38 -5.64 -15.73
CA ASP A 189 26.10 -6.35 -15.80
C ASP A 189 26.06 -7.32 -16.99
N THR A 190 26.91 -8.36 -16.97
CA THR A 190 26.90 -9.42 -17.98
C THR A 190 26.35 -10.73 -17.42
N VAL A 191 25.34 -11.29 -18.08
CA VAL A 191 24.78 -12.60 -17.76
C VAL A 191 25.45 -13.67 -18.61
N VAL A 192 26.12 -14.63 -17.96
CA VAL A 192 26.78 -15.77 -18.61
C VAL A 192 25.83 -16.96 -18.67
N ILE A 193 25.68 -17.55 -19.86
CA ILE A 193 24.73 -18.60 -20.18
C ILE A 193 25.49 -19.82 -20.68
N ASP A 194 25.30 -20.96 -20.00
CA ASP A 194 25.86 -22.25 -20.41
C ASP A 194 24.99 -22.87 -21.52
N PRO A 195 25.47 -22.93 -22.77
CA PRO A 195 24.66 -23.38 -23.90
C PRO A 195 24.30 -24.87 -23.84
N ALA A 196 25.07 -25.67 -23.10
CA ALA A 196 24.83 -27.11 -22.96
C ALA A 196 23.69 -27.40 -21.96
N LYS A 197 23.43 -26.48 -21.03
CA LYS A 197 22.44 -26.67 -19.95
C LYS A 197 21.19 -25.81 -20.11
N THR A 198 21.30 -24.66 -20.75
CA THR A 198 20.18 -23.74 -20.92
C THR A 198 19.33 -24.16 -22.12
N THR A 199 18.03 -24.34 -21.89
CA THR A 199 17.02 -24.55 -22.95
C THR A 199 16.59 -23.24 -23.58
N MET A 200 16.09 -23.28 -24.82
CA MET A 200 15.55 -22.08 -25.48
C MET A 200 14.43 -21.42 -24.66
N ARG A 201 13.59 -22.21 -23.99
CA ARG A 201 12.55 -21.70 -23.08
C ARG A 201 13.14 -20.93 -21.91
N GLN A 202 14.18 -21.48 -21.27
CA GLN A 202 14.85 -20.81 -20.16
C GLN A 202 15.56 -19.53 -20.62
N PHE A 203 16.19 -19.56 -21.79
CA PHE A 203 16.79 -18.37 -22.39
C PHE A 203 15.76 -17.26 -22.65
N MET A 204 14.62 -17.61 -23.27
CA MET A 204 13.54 -16.65 -23.52
C MET A 204 12.98 -16.05 -22.23
N ASN A 205 12.91 -16.83 -21.14
CA ASN A 205 12.48 -16.32 -19.84
C ASN A 205 13.54 -15.46 -19.14
N LEU A 206 14.82 -15.62 -19.48
CA LEU A 206 15.93 -14.87 -18.90
C LEU A 206 16.04 -13.46 -19.50
N ILE A 207 15.70 -13.32 -20.79
CA ILE A 207 15.81 -12.04 -21.53
C ILE A 207 14.53 -11.19 -21.48
N ASN A 208 13.42 -11.75 -21.01
CA ASN A 208 12.16 -11.05 -20.77
C ASN A 208 12.16 -10.39 -19.38
#